data_AF-A0A2C1JD99-F1
#
_entry.id   AF-A0A2C1JD99-F1
#
_cell.length_a   1.000
_cell.length_b   1.000
_cell.length_c   1.000
_cell.angle_alpha   90.00
_cell.angle_beta   90.00
_cell.angle_gamma   90.00
#
_symmetry.space_group_name_H-M   'P 1'
#
loop_
_entity.id
_entity.type
_entity.pdbx_description
1 polymer ?
#
loop_
_entity_poly.entity_id
_entity_poly.type
_entity_poly.pdbx_seq_one_letter_code
_entity_poly.pdbx_strand_id
1 'polypeptide(L)' 'MICKCGGVLSVIRIEKYPDKIKDKINYERLCDVECLSCGQTYYSQPYDFGKAINKVRKITD' A
#
# COMPACT_ATOMS: atom_id res chain seq x y z
N MET A 1 7.95 -2.93 -7.24
CA MET A 1 8.18 -1.57 -6.71
C MET A 1 9.64 -1.44 -6.31
N ILE A 2 10.36 -0.47 -6.86
CA ILE A 2 11.79 -0.24 -6.59
C ILE A 2 11.92 1.02 -5.74
N CYS A 3 12.70 0.95 -4.66
CA CYS A 3 13.02 2.09 -3.81
C CYS A 3 13.97 3.05 -4.55
N LYS A 4 14.00 4.34 -4.16
CA LYS A 4 14.95 5.32 -4.74
C LYS A 4 16.41 4.90 -4.65
N CYS A 5 16.78 4.05 -3.69
CA CYS A 5 18.13 3.50 -3.56
C CYS A 5 18.42 2.30 -4.48
N GLY A 6 17.46 1.88 -5.31
CA GLY A 6 17.56 0.69 -6.16
C GLY A 6 17.13 -0.62 -5.48
N GLY A 7 16.84 -0.60 -4.18
CA GLY A 7 16.39 -1.78 -3.43
C GLY A 7 14.95 -2.21 -3.72
N VAL A 8 14.63 -3.47 -3.41
CA VAL A 8 13.28 -4.03 -3.55
C VAL A 8 12.40 -3.57 -2.39
N LEU A 9 11.18 -3.12 -2.70
CA LEU A 9 10.16 -2.79 -1.70
C LEU A 9 9.30 -4.03 -1.41
N SER A 10 9.20 -4.40 -0.14
CA SER A 10 8.40 -5.52 0.38
C SER A 10 7.17 -5.02 1.12
N VAL A 11 6.02 -5.65 0.94
CA VAL A 11 4.78 -5.30 1.67
C VAL A 11 4.89 -5.73 3.12
N ILE A 12 4.68 -4.80 4.05
CA ILE A 12 4.72 -5.05 5.50
C ILE A 12 3.34 -4.94 6.16
N ARG A 13 2.42 -4.19 5.56
CA ARG A 13 1.03 -4.05 6.03
C ARG A 13 0.09 -3.85 4.86
N ILE A 14 -1.11 -4.42 4.93
CA ILE A 14 -2.18 -4.17 3.96
C ILE A 14 -3.40 -3.68 4.74
N GLU A 15 -4.02 -2.59 4.27
CA GLU A 15 -5.26 -2.04 4.80
C GLU A 15 -6.38 -3.09 4.79
N LYS A 16 -7.12 -3.24 5.88
CA LYS A 16 -8.28 -4.16 5.92
C LYS A 16 -9.44 -3.58 5.11
N TYR A 17 -10.31 -4.47 4.61
CA TYR A 17 -11.58 -4.02 4.06
C TYR A 17 -12.45 -3.41 5.17
N PRO A 18 -13.13 -2.28 4.93
CA PRO A 18 -14.14 -1.76 5.84
C PRO A 18 -15.27 -2.78 6.03
N ASP A 19 -15.78 -2.95 7.25
CA ASP A 19 -16.74 -4.01 7.61
C ASP A 19 -18.01 -4.05 6.74
N LYS A 20 -18.41 -2.91 6.19
CA LYS A 20 -19.64 -2.75 5.39
C LYS A 20 -19.40 -2.60 3.89
N ILE A 21 -18.18 -2.83 3.41
CA ILE A 21 -17.88 -2.73 1.98
C ILE A 21 -18.59 -3.88 1.23
N LYS A 22 -19.54 -3.53 0.35
CA LYS A 22 -20.22 -4.51 -0.50
C LYS A 22 -19.36 -4.90 -1.70
N ASP A 23 -18.65 -3.92 -2.26
CA ASP A 23 -17.81 -4.09 -3.43
C ASP A 23 -16.33 -4.18 -3.04
N LYS A 24 -15.87 -5.40 -2.75
CA LYS A 24 -14.47 -5.67 -2.43
C LYS A 24 -13.56 -5.66 -3.66
N ILE A 25 -14.11 -5.95 -4.84
CA ILE A 25 -13.35 -6.11 -6.08
C ILE A 25 -12.81 -4.76 -6.55
N ASN A 26 -13.65 -3.71 -6.51
CA ASN A 26 -13.25 -2.37 -6.92
C ASN A 26 -12.68 -1.53 -5.77
N TYR A 27 -12.49 -2.09 -4.58
CA TYR A 27 -11.96 -1.36 -3.45
C TYR A 27 -10.44 -1.25 -3.55
N GLU A 28 -9.96 -0.03 -3.85
CA GLU A 28 -8.55 0.31 -3.90
C GLU A 28 -7.95 0.30 -2.49
N ARG A 29 -7.36 -0.84 -2.10
CA ARG A 29 -6.65 -1.00 -0.83
C ARG A 29 -5.30 -0.31 -0.87
N LEU A 30 -4.87 0.14 0.29
CA LEU A 30 -3.53 0.63 0.51
C LEU A 30 -2.66 -0.42 1.19
N CYS A 31 -1.36 -0.31 1.01
CA CYS A 31 -0.36 -1.07 1.72
C CYS A 31 0.79 -0.17 2.18
N ASP A 32 1.47 -0.59 3.24
CA ASP A 32 2.76 -0.03 3.62
C ASP A 32 3.84 -1.00 3.14
N VAL A 33 4.92 -0.45 2.60
CA VAL A 33 6.05 -1.21 2.09
C VAL A 33 7.35 -0.75 2.72
N GLU A 34 8.30 -1.65 2.89
CA GLU A 34 9.64 -1.36 3.39
C GLU A 34 10.69 -1.78 2.36
N CYS A 35 11.71 -0.95 2.19
CA CYS A 35 12.86 -1.29 1.36
C CYS A 35 13.77 -2.28 2.07
N LEU A 36 13.95 -3.46 1.49
CA LEU A 36 14.83 -4.51 2.06
C LEU A 36 16.32 -4.12 2.05
N SER A 37 16.70 -3.08 1.30
CA SER A 37 18.10 -2.64 1.20
C SER A 37 18.45 -1.47 2.12
N CYS A 38 17.53 -0.53 2.36
CA CYS A 38 17.81 0.67 3.16
C CYS A 38 16.86 0.87 4.35
N GLY A 39 15.89 -0.02 4.57
CA GLY A 39 14.93 0.06 5.68
C GLY A 39 13.91 1.18 5.56
N GLN A 40 13.87 1.92 4.45
CA GLN A 40 12.91 3.02 4.30
C GLN A 40 11.48 2.49 4.13
N THR A 41 10.58 2.95 4.98
CA THR A 41 9.14 2.65 4.92
C THR A 41 8.40 3.68 4.09
N TYR A 42 7.52 3.22 3.21
CA TYR A 42 6.59 4.01 2.43
C TYR A 42 5.17 3.61 2.82
N TYR A 43 4.43 4.57 3.37
CA TYR A 43 3.07 4.34 3.83
C TYR A 43 2.05 4.59 2.73
N SER A 44 0.87 3.99 2.86
CA SER A 44 -0.31 4.31 2.04
C SER A 44 -0.07 4.17 0.54
N GLN A 45 0.71 3.17 0.12
CA GLN A 45 0.97 2.84 -1.29
C GLN A 45 -0.20 2.06 -1.91
N PRO A 46 -0.46 2.18 -3.22
CA PRO A 46 -1.43 1.34 -3.91
C PRO A 46 -1.08 -0.15 -3.81
N TYR A 47 -2.02 -0.96 -3.32
CA TYR A 47 -1.93 -2.41 -3.43
C TYR A 47 -2.25 -2.86 -4.87
N ASP A 48 -1.59 -3.92 -5.38
CA ASP A 48 -1.80 -4.52 -6.71
C ASP A 48 -1.82 -3.56 -7.92
N PHE A 49 -0.90 -2.59 -7.97
CA PHE A 49 -0.83 -1.61 -9.07
C PHE A 49 -2.14 -0.83 -9.27
N GLY A 50 -2.88 -0.58 -8.18
CA GLY A 50 -4.04 0.31 -8.20
C GLY A 50 -3.76 1.62 -8.94
N LYS A 51 -4.81 2.23 -9.52
CA LYS A 51 -4.69 3.40 -10.42
C LYS A 51 -3.80 4.49 -9.80
N ALA A 52 -3.09 5.21 -10.68
CA ALA A 52 -2.00 6.14 -10.35
C ALA A 52 -2.33 7.27 -9.32
N ILE A 53 -3.60 7.41 -8.88
CA ILE A 53 -4.05 8.44 -7.95
C ILE A 53 -5.03 7.82 -6.95
N ASN A 54 -4.51 7.01 -6.02
CA ASN A 54 -5.27 6.71 -4.81
C ASN A 54 -5.27 7.95 -3.91
N LYS A 55 -6.44 8.36 -3.40
CA LYS A 55 -6.49 9.38 -2.34
C LYS A 55 -5.70 8.85 -1.15
N VAL A 56 -4.59 9.51 -0.83
CA VAL A 56 -3.82 9.22 0.39
C VAL A 56 -4.76 9.39 1.57
N ARG A 57 -5.17 8.26 2.17
CA ARG A 57 -6.00 8.22 3.38
C ARG A 57 -5.18 7.63 4.51
N LYS A 58 -5.47 8.07 5.73
CA LYS A 58 -4.93 7.41 6.93
C LYS A 58 -5.52 6.01 6.98
N ILE A 59 -4.65 5.00 6.98
CA ILE A 59 -5.04 3.63 7.28
C ILE A 59 -5.44 3.62 8.76
N THR A 60 -6.71 3.33 9.04
CA THR A 60 -7.20 3.13 10.40
C THR A 60 -7.09 1.65 10.74
N ASP A 61 -6.62 1.34 11.94
CA ASP A 61 -6.36 -0.03 12.44
C ASP A 61 -7.62 -0.90 12.60
#